data_AF-A0A6V7PLM5-F1
#
_entry.id   AF-A0A6V7PLM5-F1
#
_cell.length_a   1.000
_cell.length_b   1.000
_cell.length_c   1.000
_cell.angle_alpha   90.00
_cell.angle_beta   90.00
_cell.angle_gamma   90.00
#
_symmetry.space_group_name_H-M   'P 1'
#
loop_
_entity.id
_entity.type
_entity.pdbx_description
1 polymer ?
#
loop_
_entity_poly.entity_id
_entity_poly.type
_entity_poly.pdbx_seq_one_letter_code
_entity_poly.pdbx_strand_id
1 'polypeptide(L)'
;MKSLASQSNPTFSNIELIEKCFGSQCRNHVVCFGGGVKSTDLKPSSSSRAELHAKLCETQKENESLKSRIDGMEVELQAIKEMLQQQFNAPPPPSRSEEQEIPS
;
A
#
# COMPACT_ATOMS: atom_id res chain seq x y z
N MET A 1 68.42 11.31 -0.03
CA MET A 1 67.14 11.86 0.49
C MET A 1 66.90 13.23 -0.13
N LYS A 2 65.87 13.38 -0.96
CA LYS A 2 65.19 14.67 -1.20
C LYS A 2 63.72 14.34 -1.41
N SER A 3 62.90 14.62 -0.40
CA SER A 3 61.45 14.62 -0.51
C SER A 3 61.02 15.86 -1.27
N LEU A 4 60.20 15.72 -2.33
CA LEU A 4 59.35 16.82 -2.77
C LEU A 4 57.93 16.43 -2.41
N ALA A 5 57.46 16.99 -1.30
CA ALA A 5 56.10 16.90 -0.86
C ALA A 5 55.18 17.57 -1.88
N SER A 6 54.01 16.94 -2.03
CA SER A 6 52.83 17.37 -2.76
C SER A 6 52.57 18.87 -2.66
N GLN A 7 52.57 19.57 -3.78
CA GLN A 7 52.06 20.93 -3.86
C GLN A 7 51.09 21.04 -5.05
N SER A 8 49.95 20.35 -4.95
CA SER A 8 48.79 20.67 -5.77
C SER A 8 47.89 21.62 -4.97
N ASN A 9 48.23 22.91 -4.96
CA ASN A 9 47.27 23.97 -4.65
C ASN A 9 46.76 24.51 -5.99
N PRO A 10 45.69 23.93 -6.58
CA PRO A 10 45.05 24.58 -7.69
C PRO A 10 44.21 25.72 -7.09
N THR A 11 44.77 26.92 -6.98
CA THR A 11 44.02 28.13 -6.63
C THR A 11 43.14 28.54 -7.81
N PHE A 12 42.16 27.70 -8.14
CA PHE A 12 41.03 28.14 -8.93
C PHE A 12 40.22 29.08 -8.05
N SER A 13 39.90 30.25 -8.59
CA SER A 13 38.87 31.10 -8.01
C SER A 13 37.53 30.35 -8.02
N ASN A 14 36.65 30.67 -7.07
CA ASN A 14 35.34 30.02 -6.98
C ASN A 14 34.56 30.07 -8.31
N ILE A 15 34.73 31.15 -9.09
CA ILE A 15 34.09 31.28 -10.40
C ILE A 15 34.68 30.31 -11.42
N GLU A 16 36.00 30.14 -11.49
CA GLU A 16 36.64 29.19 -12.41
C GLU A 16 36.24 27.74 -12.10
N LEU A 17 36.07 27.41 -10.81
CA LEU A 17 35.59 26.09 -10.40
C LEU A 17 34.15 25.86 -10.89
N ILE A 18 33.28 26.85 -10.72
CA ILE A 18 31.88 26.77 -11.14
C ILE A 18 31.78 26.69 -12.66
N GLU A 19 32.53 27.52 -13.39
CA GLU A 19 32.52 27.51 -14.86
C GLU A 19 33.06 26.20 -15.44
N LYS A 20 34.03 25.57 -14.77
CA LYS A 20 34.53 24.26 -15.15
C LYS A 20 33.48 23.16 -15.02
N CYS A 21 32.61 23.24 -14.01
CA CYS A 21 31.59 22.21 -13.74
C CYS A 21 30.28 22.46 -14.49
N PHE A 22 29.88 23.72 -14.69
CA PHE A 22 28.55 24.11 -15.16
C PHE A 22 28.56 24.96 -16.45
N GLY A 23 29.74 25.21 -17.04
CA GLY A 23 29.91 26.09 -18.19
C GLY A 23 29.96 27.57 -17.79
N SER A 24 30.29 28.46 -18.73
CA SER A 24 30.50 29.89 -18.44
C SER A 24 29.29 30.51 -17.73
N GLN A 25 29.56 31.21 -16.62
CA GLN A 25 28.55 31.82 -15.76
C GLN A 25 28.74 33.33 -15.73
N CYS A 26 27.64 34.09 -15.73
CA CYS A 26 27.74 35.53 -15.52
C CYS A 26 28.17 35.78 -14.07
N ARG A 27 29.20 36.61 -13.83
CA ARG A 27 29.68 36.94 -12.47
C ARG A 27 28.59 37.47 -11.52
N ASN A 28 27.52 38.03 -12.07
CA ASN A 28 26.40 38.59 -11.31
C ASN A 28 25.26 37.58 -11.08
N HIS A 29 25.29 36.42 -11.73
CA HIS A 29 24.25 35.41 -11.65
C HIS A 29 24.83 34.01 -11.95
N VAL A 30 24.93 33.18 -10.92
CA VAL A 30 25.31 31.77 -11.06
C VAL A 30 24.04 30.93 -11.18
N VAL A 31 23.89 30.21 -12.28
CA VAL A 31 22.83 29.21 -12.45
C VAL A 31 23.34 27.90 -11.89
N CYS A 32 22.95 27.56 -10.66
CA CYS A 32 23.15 26.22 -10.12
C CYS A 32 21.88 25.38 -10.32
N PHE A 33 22.04 24.19 -10.89
CA PHE A 33 20.99 23.18 -10.87
C PHE A 33 20.93 22.62 -9.45
N GLY A 34 19.88 22.95 -8.69
CA GLY A 34 19.60 22.33 -7.41
C GLY A 34 19.47 20.81 -7.57
N GLY A 35 19.90 20.04 -6.56
CA GLY A 35 19.91 18.57 -6.55
C GLY A 35 18.51 17.96 -6.60
N GLY A 36 17.81 18.15 -7.71
CA GLY A 36 16.61 17.42 -8.05
C GLY A 36 16.94 15.97 -8.37
N VAL A 37 15.93 15.11 -8.22
CA VAL A 37 15.97 13.70 -8.63
C VAL A 37 16.43 13.64 -10.08
N LYS A 38 17.63 13.15 -10.33
CA LYS A 38 18.13 12.95 -11.69
C LYS A 38 17.33 11.83 -12.33
N SER A 39 17.19 11.82 -13.65
CA SER A 39 16.58 10.69 -14.37
C SER A 39 17.32 9.36 -14.09
N THR A 40 18.55 9.41 -13.58
CA THR A 40 19.33 8.25 -13.11
C THR A 40 18.95 7.78 -11.70
N ASP A 41 18.39 8.67 -10.88
CA ASP A 41 17.92 8.39 -9.51
C ASP A 41 16.52 7.77 -9.54
N LEU A 42 15.77 8.07 -10.60
CA LEU A 42 14.69 7.21 -11.08
C LEU A 42 15.36 5.96 -11.68
N LYS A 43 15.77 5.02 -10.82
CA LYS A 43 15.94 3.63 -11.28
C LYS A 43 14.72 3.31 -12.15
N PRO A 44 14.87 2.62 -13.29
CA PRO A 44 13.72 2.07 -13.98
C PRO A 44 13.07 1.10 -12.99
N SER A 45 12.11 1.60 -12.21
CA SER A 45 11.20 0.78 -11.46
C SER A 45 10.65 -0.16 -12.50
N SER A 46 10.80 -1.46 -12.28
CA SER A 46 10.55 -2.54 -13.22
C SER A 46 9.11 -2.63 -13.74
N SER A 47 8.30 -1.59 -13.50
CA SER A 47 6.94 -1.48 -13.96
C SER A 47 6.70 -0.08 -14.53
N SER A 48 6.15 -0.04 -15.74
CA SER A 48 5.71 1.19 -16.37
C SER A 48 4.54 1.81 -15.60
N ARG A 49 4.30 3.13 -15.78
CA ARG A 49 3.13 3.80 -15.18
C ARG A 49 1.81 3.10 -15.55
N ALA A 50 1.71 2.55 -16.76
CA ALA A 50 0.55 1.83 -17.24
C ALA A 50 0.34 0.51 -16.48
N GLU A 51 1.40 -0.27 -16.26
CA GLU A 51 1.34 -1.52 -15.49
C GLU A 51 1.00 -1.27 -14.02
N LEU A 52 1.58 -0.25 -13.39
CA LEU A 52 1.23 0.12 -12.02
C LEU A 52 -0.25 0.48 -11.90
N HIS A 53 -0.78 1.22 -12.88
CA HIS A 53 -2.19 1.56 -12.92
C HIS A 53 -3.08 0.32 -13.14
N ALA A 54 -2.69 -0.59 -14.04
CA ALA A 54 -3.42 -1.84 -14.27
C ALA A 54 -3.49 -2.69 -13.00
N LYS A 55 -2.35 -2.86 -12.31
CA LYS A 55 -2.26 -3.60 -11.05
C LYS A 55 -3.12 -2.96 -9.95
N LEU A 56 -3.12 -1.63 -9.85
CA LEU A 56 -3.97 -0.92 -8.89
C LEU A 56 -5.46 -1.19 -9.16
N CYS A 57 -5.90 -1.08 -10.41
CA CYS A 57 -7.29 -1.38 -10.78
C CYS A 57 -7.67 -2.83 -10.49
N GLU A 58 -6.80 -3.78 -10.80
CA GLU A 58 -7.02 -5.21 -10.54
C GLU A 58 -7.17 -5.48 -9.03
N THR A 59 -6.24 -4.97 -8.22
CA THR A 59 -6.29 -5.10 -6.76
C THR A 59 -7.53 -4.43 -6.18
N GLN A 60 -7.97 -3.29 -6.73
CA GLN A 60 -9.19 -2.63 -6.28
C GLN A 60 -10.43 -3.49 -6.56
N LYS A 61 -10.54 -4.06 -7.76
CA LYS A 61 -11.64 -4.95 -8.13
C LYS A 61 -11.68 -6.21 -7.27
N GLU A 62 -10.51 -6.79 -6.98
CA GLU A 62 -10.40 -7.93 -6.07
C GLU A 62 -10.90 -7.57 -4.66
N ASN A 63 -10.46 -6.43 -4.11
CA ASN A 63 -10.91 -5.97 -2.80
C ASN A 63 -12.42 -5.73 -2.74
N GLU A 64 -13.02 -5.12 -3.77
CA GLU A 64 -14.47 -4.93 -3.85
C GLU A 64 -15.22 -6.26 -3.87
N SER A 65 -14.72 -7.25 -4.62
CA SER A 65 -15.27 -8.61 -4.67
C SER A 65 -15.18 -9.31 -3.31
N LEU A 66 -14.02 -9.25 -2.65
CA LEU A 66 -13.82 -9.84 -1.33
C LEU A 66 -14.72 -9.20 -0.28
N LYS A 67 -14.85 -7.88 -0.30
CA LYS A 67 -15.75 -7.15 0.60
C LYS A 67 -17.21 -7.59 0.42
N SER A 68 -17.69 -7.66 -0.83
CA SER A 68 -19.05 -8.13 -1.11
C SER A 68 -19.29 -9.56 -0.64
N ARG A 69 -18.28 -10.44 -0.73
CA ARG A 69 -18.38 -11.82 -0.20
C ARG A 69 -18.46 -11.84 1.33
N ILE A 70 -17.67 -11.02 2.01
CA ILE A 70 -17.71 -10.89 3.48
C ILE A 70 -19.09 -10.38 3.91
N ASP A 71 -19.58 -9.31 3.29
CA ASP A 71 -20.89 -8.74 3.59
C ASP A 71 -22.00 -9.80 3.41
N GLY A 72 -21.92 -10.62 2.36
CA GLY A 72 -22.86 -11.73 2.13
C GLY A 72 -22.79 -12.81 3.22
N MET A 73 -21.59 -13.20 3.62
CA MET A 73 -21.40 -14.18 4.71
C MET A 73 -21.90 -13.65 6.05
N GLU A 74 -21.72 -12.36 6.35
CA GLU A 74 -22.24 -11.74 7.57
C GLU A 74 -23.77 -11.81 7.64
N VAL A 75 -24.46 -11.60 6.51
CA VAL A 75 -25.92 -11.74 6.41
C VAL A 75 -26.36 -13.19 6.66
N GLU A 76 -25.71 -14.17 6.02
CA GLU A 76 -26.03 -15.58 6.23
C GLU A 76 -25.80 -16.03 7.68
N LEU A 77 -24.69 -15.60 8.29
CA LEU A 77 -24.39 -15.89 9.70
C LEU A 77 -25.43 -15.28 10.63
N GLN A 78 -25.89 -14.07 10.35
CA GLN A 78 -26.94 -13.42 11.13
C GLN A 78 -28.27 -14.20 11.02
N ALA A 79 -28.64 -14.65 9.83
CA ALA A 79 -29.84 -15.47 9.63
C ALA A 79 -29.76 -16.81 10.38
N ILE A 80 -28.62 -17.50 10.33
CA ILE A 80 -28.41 -18.76 11.07
C ILE A 80 -28.50 -18.52 12.58
N LYS A 81 -27.89 -17.44 13.08
CA LYS A 81 -27.94 -17.08 14.49
C LYS A 81 -29.39 -16.85 14.95
N GLU A 82 -30.20 -16.17 14.16
CA GLU A 82 -31.61 -15.94 14.45
C GLU A 82 -32.42 -17.24 14.46
N MET A 83 -32.20 -18.13 13.49
CA MET A 83 -32.84 -19.44 13.45
C MET A 83 -32.52 -20.28 14.69
N LEU A 84 -31.24 -20.34 15.08
CA LEU A 84 -30.81 -21.09 16.27
C LEU A 84 -31.40 -20.50 17.55
N GLN A 85 -31.50 -19.17 17.63
CA GLN A 85 -32.11 -18.50 18.78
C GLN A 85 -33.61 -18.78 18.90
N GLN A 86 -34.33 -18.85 17.77
CA GLN A 86 -35.73 -19.25 17.76
C GLN A 86 -35.93 -20.71 18.18
N GLN A 87 -35.04 -21.62 17.74
CA GLN A 87 -35.10 -23.02 18.13
C GLN A 87 -34.92 -23.21 19.65
N PHE A 88 -33.99 -22.48 20.27
CA PHE A 88 -33.73 -22.57 21.70
C PHE A 88 -34.82 -21.91 22.58
N ASN A 89 -35.57 -20.96 22.02
CA ASN A 89 -36.66 -20.27 22.71
C ASN A 89 -38.04 -20.90 22.46
N ALA A 90 -38.13 -22.01 21.71
CA ALA A 90 -39.40 -22.69 21.46
C ALA A 90 -39.94 -23.33 22.76
N PRO A 91 -41.26 -23.19 23.05
CA PRO A 91 -41.85 -23.83 24.22
C PRO A 91 -41.76 -25.36 24.12
N PRO A 92 -41.61 -26.08 25.25
CA PRO A 92 -41.52 -27.53 25.24
C PRO A 92 -42.78 -28.14 24.63
N PRO A 93 -42.67 -29.28 23.91
CA PRO A 93 -43.84 -29.96 23.35
C PRO A 93 -44.80 -30.35 24.47
N PRO A 94 -46.12 -30.33 24.23
CA PRO A 94 -47.10 -30.69 25.23
C PRO A 94 -46.87 -32.13 25.69
N SER A 95 -46.74 -32.33 27.00
CA SER A 95 -46.66 -33.65 27.63
C SER A 95 -47.92 -34.44 27.26
N ARG A 96 -47.74 -35.56 26.55
CA ARG A 96 -48.83 -36.50 26.21
C ARG A 96 -49.31 -37.17 27.50
N SER A 97 -50.33 -36.60 28.13
CA SER A 97 -51.13 -37.27 29.16
C SER A 97 -52.18 -38.14 28.47
N GLU A 98 -51.83 -39.38 28.16
CA GLU A 98 -52.80 -40.43 27.82
C GLU A 98 -52.50 -41.67 28.67
N GLU A 99 -52.79 -41.58 29.97
CA GLU A 99 -53.27 -42.75 30.71
C GLU A 99 -54.71 -42.98 30.22
N GLN A 100 -54.83 -43.79 29.16
CA GLN A 100 -56.12 -44.36 28.80
C GLN A 100 -56.41 -45.47 29.81
N GLU A 101 -57.27 -45.16 30.77
CA GLU A 101 -57.93 -46.11 31.66
C GLU A 101 -58.53 -47.24 30.81
N ILE A 102 -58.03 -48.46 30.99
CA ILE A 102 -58.64 -49.67 30.44
C ILE A 102 -59.78 -50.04 31.40
N PRO A 103 -61.07 -49.97 31.00
CA PRO A 103 -62.16 -50.37 31.86
C PRO A 103 -62.17 -51.90 32.00
N SER A 104 -62.51 -52.35 33.21
CA SER A 104 -62.49 -53.74 33.69
C SER A 104 -63.40 -54.71 32.94
#